data_AF-A0A537V396-F1
#
_entry.id   AF-A0A537V396-F1
#
_cell.length_a   1.000
_cell.length_b   1.000
_cell.length_c   1.000
_cell.angle_alpha   90.00
_cell.angle_beta   90.00
_cell.angle_gamma   90.00
#
_symmetry.space_group_name_H-M   'P 1'
#
loop_
_entity.id
_entity.type
_entity.pdbx_description
1 polymer ?
#
loop_
_entity_poly.entity_id
_entity_poly.type
_entity_poly.pdbx_seq_one_letter_code
_entity_poly.pdbx_strand_id
1 'polypeptide(L)' 'MDALATYVSMGGYAGFVWPAYGIAAAVLGGLALQSWRRYRASQGALRNVEPRVPERR' A
#
# COMPACT_ATOMS: atom_id res chain seq x y z
N MET A 1 26.52 -8.68 -15.15
CA MET A 1 25.69 -7.56 -14.66
C MET A 1 24.97 -6.83 -15.81
N ASP A 2 25.45 -6.94 -17.06
CA ASP A 2 24.87 -6.27 -18.24
C ASP A 2 23.56 -6.84 -18.77
N ALA A 3 23.27 -8.13 -18.53
CA ALA A 3 22.04 -8.76 -19.00
C ALA A 3 20.77 -8.10 -18.46
N LEU A 4 20.81 -7.63 -17.19
CA LEU A 4 19.72 -6.90 -16.57
C LEU A 4 19.54 -5.52 -17.21
N ALA A 5 20.64 -4.83 -17.53
CA ALA A 5 20.59 -3.54 -18.21
C ALA A 5 20.03 -3.66 -19.63
N THR A 6 20.38 -4.72 -20.38
CA THR A 6 19.82 -4.98 -21.72
C THR A 6 18.33 -5.36 -21.67
N TYR A 7 17.88 -6.09 -20.66
CA TYR A 7 16.48 -6.44 -20.45
C TYR A 7 15.65 -5.22 -20.01
N VAL A 8 16.21 -4.38 -19.13
CA VAL A 8 15.65 -3.09 -18.75
C VAL A 8 15.74 -2.07 -19.87
N SER A 9 16.56 -2.29 -20.90
CA SER A 9 16.64 -1.42 -22.08
C SER A 9 15.97 -2.05 -23.31
N MET A 10 15.31 -3.21 -23.16
CA MET A 10 14.65 -4.07 -24.17
C MET A 10 14.33 -3.33 -25.48
N GLY A 11 15.32 -3.16 -26.35
CA GLY A 11 15.20 -2.48 -27.65
C GLY A 11 14.38 -1.17 -27.70
N GLY A 12 14.31 -0.38 -26.61
CA GLY A 12 13.56 0.89 -26.57
C GLY A 12 12.15 0.89 -25.95
N TYR A 13 11.58 -0.27 -25.57
CA TYR A 13 10.21 -0.34 -25.00
C TYR A 13 10.13 -0.11 -23.48
N ALA A 14 11.26 -0.16 -22.80
CA ALA A 14 11.31 -0.02 -21.35
C ALA A 14 10.77 1.32 -20.83
N GLY A 15 10.93 2.39 -21.62
CA GLY A 15 10.35 3.69 -21.32
C GLY A 15 8.82 3.68 -21.21
N PHE A 16 8.14 2.69 -21.79
CA PHE A 16 6.67 2.52 -21.71
C PHE A 16 6.23 1.53 -20.64
N VAL A 17 7.01 0.46 -20.42
CA VAL A 17 6.67 -0.60 -19.46
C VAL A 17 6.89 -0.15 -18.01
N TRP A 18 8.00 0.54 -17.73
CA TRP A 18 8.31 0.99 -16.36
C TRP A 18 7.29 1.97 -15.78
N PRO A 19 6.79 2.98 -16.53
CA PRO A 19 5.71 3.82 -16.05
C PRO A 19 4.43 3.03 -15.76
N ALA A 20 4.07 2.04 -16.58
CA ALA A 20 2.89 1.22 -16.36
C ALA A 20 3.00 0.41 -15.05
N TYR A 21 4.16 -0.21 -14.80
CA TYR A 21 4.44 -0.87 -13.53
C TYR A 21 4.53 0.11 -12.36
N GLY A 22 5.07 1.32 -12.59
CA GLY A 22 5.13 2.38 -11.58
C GLY A 22 3.75 2.86 -11.15
N ILE A 23 2.83 3.04 -12.10
CA ILE A 23 1.43 3.39 -11.83
C ILE A 23 0.74 2.24 -11.09
N ALA A 24 0.92 1.00 -11.55
CA ALA A 24 0.33 -0.17 -10.87
C ALA A 24 0.83 -0.28 -9.42
N ALA A 25 2.14 -0.13 -9.20
CA ALA A 25 2.74 -0.11 -7.87
C ALA A 25 2.24 1.07 -7.02
N ALA A 26 2.04 2.25 -7.61
CA ALA A 26 1.50 3.41 -6.93
C ALA A 26 0.03 3.20 -6.50
N VAL A 27 -0.79 2.59 -7.35
CA VAL A 27 -2.19 2.25 -7.03
C VAL A 27 -2.24 1.21 -5.92
N LEU A 28 -1.48 0.11 -6.04
CA LEU A 28 -1.42 -0.94 -5.02
C LEU A 28 -0.85 -0.42 -3.70
N GLY A 29 0.23 0.36 -3.76
CA GLY A 29 0.86 0.99 -2.61
C GLY A 29 -0.06 2.01 -1.94
N GLY A 30 -0.76 2.83 -2.73
CA GLY A 30 -1.76 3.78 -2.23
C GLY A 30 -2.92 3.08 -1.52
N LEU A 31 -3.43 1.99 -2.09
CA LEU A 31 -4.50 1.20 -1.49
C LEU A 31 -4.04 0.50 -0.21
N ALA A 32 -2.83 -0.06 -0.21
CA ALA A 32 -2.21 -0.65 0.98
C ALA A 32 -2.00 0.39 2.09
N LEU A 33 -1.49 1.58 1.74
CA LEU A 33 -1.34 2.71 2.65
C LEU A 33 -2.69 3.17 3.21
N GLN A 34 -3.72 3.29 2.37
CA GLN A 34 -5.07 3.64 2.82
C GLN A 34 -5.64 2.57 3.76
N SER A 35 -5.45 1.29 3.42
CA SER A 35 -5.89 0.17 4.26
C SER A 35 -5.17 0.17 5.61
N TRP A 36 -3.87 0.39 5.64
CA TRP A 36 -3.10 0.53 6.87
C TRP A 36 -3.47 1.77 7.68
N ARG A 37 -3.69 2.92 7.02
CA ARG A 37 -4.14 4.14 7.71
C ARG A 37 -5.52 3.96 8.32
N ARG A 38 -6.44 3.31 7.60
CA ARG A 38 -7.78 2.99 8.08
C ARG A 38 -7.74 1.96 9.21
N TYR A 39 -6.90 0.94 9.10
CA TYR A 39 -6.65 -0.03 10.16
C TYR A 39 -6.10 0.63 11.44
N ARG A 40 -5.12 1.53 11.30
CA ARG A 40 -4.55 2.31 12.40
C ARG A 40 -5.57 3.27 13.02
N ALA A 41 -6.42 3.89 12.21
CA ALA A 41 -7.52 4.75 12.66
C ALA A 41 -8.60 3.96 13.42
N SER A 42 -8.96 2.77 12.93
CA SER A 42 -9.90 1.88 13.62
C SER A 42 -9.35 1.34 14.93
N GLN A 43 -8.05 1.03 14.99
CA GLN A 43 -7.37 0.67 16.25
C GLN A 43 -7.36 1.82 17.26
N GLY A 44 -7.26 3.07 16.80
CA GLY A 44 -7.40 4.27 17.65
C GLY A 44 -8.82 4.45 18.21
N ALA A 45 -9.84 4.11 17.42
CA ALA A 45 -11.24 4.19 17.85
C ALA A 45 -11.58 3.15 18.93
N LEU A 46 -10.97 1.95 18.89
CA LEU A 46 -11.18 0.91 19.91
C LEU A 46 -10.69 1.33 21.30
N ARG A 47 -9.70 2.23 21.41
CA ARG A 47 -9.29 2.79 22.71
C ARG A 47 -10.26 3.80 23.31
N ASN A 48 -11.12 4.42 22.49
CA ASN A 48 -12.08 5.43 22.95
C ASN A 48 -13.50 4.88 23.12
N VAL A 49 -13.75 3.64 22.74
CA VAL A 49 -15.06 2.98 22.85
C VAL A 49 -14.93 1.67 23.63
N GLU A 50 -14.07 1.60 24.64
CA GLU A 50 -14.30 0.65 25.74
C GLU A 50 -15.49 1.23 26.53
N PRO A 51 -16.73 0.76 26.31
CA PRO A 51 -17.83 1.18 27.14
C PRO A 51 -17.56 0.45 28.45
N ARG A 52 -17.23 1.21 29.49
CA ARG A 52 -17.19 0.72 30.87
C ARG A 52 -18.45 -0.10 31.09
N VAL A 53 -18.32 -1.43 31.07
CA VAL A 53 -19.42 -2.34 31.36
C VAL A 53 -19.84 -1.98 32.78
N PRO A 54 -21.02 -1.39 32.99
CA PRO A 54 -21.46 -1.13 34.34
C PRO A 54 -21.81 -2.50 34.92
N GLU A 55 -20.99 -2.90 35.88
CA GLU A 55 -21.21 -4.04 36.75
C GLU A 55 -22.62 -3.93 37.36
N ARG A 56 -23.59 -4.62 36.74
CA ARG A 56 -24.94 -4.75 37.28
C ARG A 56 -24.91 -5.83 38.37
N ARG A 57 -24.87 -5.33 39.60
CA ARG A 57 -25.45 -5.95 40.80
C ARG A 57 -26.84 -6.51 40.54
#